data_AF-A0AAV5FYA5-F1
#
_entry.id   AF-A0AAV5FYA5-F1
#
_cell.length_a   1.000
_cell.length_b   1.000
_cell.length_c   1.000
_cell.angle_alpha   90.00
_cell.angle_beta   90.00
_cell.angle_gamma   90.00
#
_symmetry.space_group_name_H-M   'P 1'
#
loop_
_entity.id
_entity.type
_entity.pdbx_description
1 polymer ?
#
loop_
_entity_poly.entity_id
_entity_poly.type
_entity_poly.pdbx_seq_one_letter_code
_entity_poly.pdbx_strand_id
1 'polypeptide(L)'
;MVSDDRYIYAISGQYGPQCRSSINRNFVLDTEKKEWHELPPLPLPRCAPATQLWSGRLHVMGGGKEDRHEPGLEHWSLAVKDGKALENEWQPEIPYHACLKFYRVKCTID
;
A
#
# COMPACT_ATOMS: atom_id res chain seq x y z
N MET A 1 4.29 5.42 -4.00
CA MET A 1 4.02 6.76 -3.45
C MET A 1 2.76 7.28 -4.13
N VAL A 2 1.86 7.87 -3.37
CA VAL A 2 0.59 8.43 -3.88
C VAL A 2 0.31 9.74 -3.17
N SER A 3 -0.45 10.64 -3.78
CA SER A 3 -0.81 11.92 -3.19
C SER A 3 -2.26 12.26 -3.45
N ASP A 4 -2.82 13.08 -2.56
CA ASP A 4 -3.97 13.94 -2.86
C ASP A 4 -3.47 15.39 -3.00
N ASP A 5 -4.37 16.37 -2.99
CA ASP A 5 -4.01 17.78 -3.17
C ASP A 5 -3.03 18.30 -2.09
N ARG A 6 -3.12 17.78 -0.86
CA ARG A 6 -2.36 18.29 0.30
C ARG A 6 -1.37 17.27 0.86
N TYR A 7 -1.69 15.98 0.80
CA TYR A 7 -0.94 14.94 1.49
C TYR A 7 -0.21 14.04 0.50
N ILE A 8 1.05 13.75 0.81
CA ILE A 8 1.86 12.78 0.07
C ILE A 8 2.10 11.57 0.96
N TYR A 9 1.72 10.39 0.50
CA TYR A 9 1.83 9.13 1.22
C TYR A 9 3.00 8.30 0.67
N ALA A 10 3.99 8.06 1.53
CA ALA A 10 5.13 7.22 1.27
C ALA A 10 4.95 5.88 2.00
N ILE A 11 4.72 4.82 1.23
CA ILE A 11 4.30 3.52 1.74
C ILE A 11 5.38 2.49 1.47
N SER A 12 5.87 1.85 2.54
CA SER A 12 6.90 0.81 2.51
C SER A 12 8.18 1.25 1.78
N GLY A 13 8.88 0.31 1.14
CA GLY A 13 10.12 0.56 0.42
C GLY A 13 11.34 0.10 1.20
N GLN A 14 12.38 0.93 1.23
CA GLN A 14 13.70 0.57 1.70
C GLN A 14 14.35 1.72 2.47
N TYR A 15 15.15 1.36 3.48
CA TYR A 15 15.96 2.32 4.20
C TYR A 15 17.33 2.55 3.53
N GLY A 16 17.67 3.81 3.29
CA GLY A 16 18.99 4.25 2.83
C GLY A 16 19.28 3.99 1.34
N PRO A 17 20.48 4.35 0.88
CA PRO A 17 20.83 4.40 -0.55
C PRO A 17 21.22 3.03 -1.16
N GLN A 18 21.05 1.92 -0.45
CA GLN A 18 21.56 0.59 -0.84
C GLN A 18 20.44 -0.45 -0.82
N CYS A 19 20.60 -1.54 -1.59
CA CYS A 19 19.69 -2.70 -1.68
C CYS A 19 19.54 -3.52 -0.37
N ARG A 20 19.24 -2.87 0.77
CA ARG A 20 18.93 -3.46 2.08
C ARG A 20 17.55 -4.10 2.15
N SER A 21 17.23 -4.80 3.23
CA SER A 21 15.89 -5.37 3.43
C SER A 21 14.78 -4.32 3.30
N SER A 22 13.64 -4.74 2.77
CA SER A 22 12.45 -3.91 2.74
C SER A 22 11.98 -3.56 4.14
N ILE A 23 11.31 -2.41 4.28
CA ILE A 23 10.68 -1.97 5.52
C ILE A 23 9.16 -1.96 5.36
N ASN A 24 8.44 -2.10 6.47
CA ASN A 24 6.98 -1.99 6.50
C ASN A 24 6.48 -0.63 7.02
N ARG A 25 7.38 0.35 7.22
CA ARG A 25 7.01 1.67 7.74
C ARG A 25 6.35 2.53 6.65
N ASN A 26 5.40 3.35 7.09
CA ASN A 26 4.57 4.19 6.24
C ASN A 26 4.52 5.60 6.80
N PHE A 27 4.53 6.59 5.92
CA PHE A 27 4.58 7.99 6.29
C PHE A 27 3.65 8.82 5.42
N VAL A 28 3.23 9.95 5.95
CA VAL A 28 2.50 10.99 5.25
C VAL A 28 3.22 12.32 5.44
N LEU A 29 3.31 13.10 4.38
CA LEU A 29 3.76 14.50 4.41
C LEU A 29 2.52 15.39 4.28
N ASP A 30 2.27 16.24 5.28
CA ASP A 30 1.39 17.41 5.13
C ASP A 30 2.19 18.49 4.39
N THR A 31 1.87 18.75 3.12
CA THR A 31 2.65 19.68 2.28
C THR A 31 2.48 21.14 2.68
N GLU A 32 1.37 21.51 3.31
CA GLU A 32 1.15 22.88 3.80
C GLU A 32 1.99 23.13 5.06
N LYS A 33 1.96 22.18 6.01
CA LYS A 33 2.72 22.29 7.26
C LYS A 33 4.19 21.91 7.11
N LYS A 34 4.52 21.17 6.06
CA LYS A 34 5.85 20.57 5.80
C LYS A 34 6.28 19.61 6.91
N GLU A 35 5.31 18.88 7.44
CA GLU A 35 5.50 17.94 8.55
C GLU A 35 5.29 16.51 8.09
N TRP A 36 6.17 15.62 8.54
CA TRP A 36 6.02 14.19 8.35
C TRP A 36 5.36 13.56 9.56
N HIS A 37 4.41 12.66 9.31
CA HIS A 37 3.78 11.84 10.34
C HIS A 37 3.87 10.36 9.96
N GLU A 38 3.92 9.50 10.98
CA GLU A 38 3.85 8.06 10.78
C GLU A 38 2.41 7.58 10.60
N LEU A 39 2.26 6.54 9.80
CA LEU A 39 1.04 5.76 9.64
C LEU A 39 1.28 4.33 10.17
N PRO A 40 0.22 3.57 10.48
CA PRO A 40 0.33 2.16 10.84
C PRO A 40 1.24 1.40 9.88
N PRO A 41 2.14 0.53 10.38
CA PRO A 41 3.03 -0.24 9.52
C PRO A 41 2.25 -1.28 8.70
N LEU A 42 2.77 -1.65 7.52
CA LEU A 42 2.22 -2.77 6.76
C LEU A 42 2.40 -4.09 7.56
N PRO A 43 1.50 -5.08 7.36
CA PRO A 43 1.62 -6.39 8.00
C PRO A 43 2.93 -7.11 7.65
N LEU A 44 3.44 -6.89 6.43
CA LEU A 44 4.71 -7.44 5.96
C LEU A 44 5.48 -6.39 5.13
N PRO A 45 6.83 -6.37 5.16
CA PRO A 45 7.62 -5.47 4.32
C PRO A 45 7.44 -5.73 2.83
N ARG A 46 7.46 -4.66 2.02
CA ARG A 46 7.36 -4.75 0.55
C ARG A 46 8.41 -3.89 -0.15
N CYS A 47 9.00 -4.43 -1.20
CA CYS A 47 9.85 -3.69 -2.12
C CYS A 47 9.02 -3.21 -3.30
N ALA A 48 8.99 -1.89 -3.54
CA ALA A 48 8.28 -1.26 -4.65
C ALA A 48 6.84 -1.78 -4.85
N PRO A 49 5.98 -1.80 -3.80
CA PRO A 49 4.58 -2.15 -4.01
C PRO A 49 3.87 -1.10 -4.88
N ALA A 50 2.83 -1.52 -5.58
CA ALA A 50 1.91 -0.57 -6.18
C ALA A 50 1.07 0.07 -5.07
N THR A 51 0.88 1.39 -5.12
CA THR A 51 0.11 2.14 -4.12
C THR A 51 -0.88 3.06 -4.81
N GLN A 52 -2.14 3.07 -4.39
CA GLN A 52 -3.18 3.92 -4.94
C GLN A 52 -4.08 4.49 -3.84
N LEU A 53 -4.48 5.75 -3.94
CA LEU A 53 -5.54 6.32 -3.12
C LEU A 53 -6.84 6.20 -3.90
N TRP A 54 -7.82 5.49 -3.35
CA TRP A 54 -9.12 5.28 -3.98
C TRP A 54 -10.21 5.09 -2.91
N SER A 55 -11.37 5.71 -3.12
CA SER A 55 -12.52 5.60 -2.21
C SER A 55 -12.20 5.89 -0.73
N GLY A 56 -11.32 6.86 -0.47
CA GLY A 56 -10.89 7.24 0.90
C GLY A 56 -9.94 6.24 1.57
N ARG A 57 -9.33 5.32 0.80
CA ARG A 57 -8.41 4.31 1.31
C ARG A 57 -7.11 4.30 0.51
N LEU A 58 -5.99 4.11 1.21
CA LEU A 58 -4.71 3.77 0.61
C LEU A 58 -4.72 2.27 0.32
N HIS A 59 -4.60 1.88 -0.94
CA HIS A 59 -4.46 0.52 -1.39
C HIS A 59 -3.00 0.19 -1.67
N VAL A 60 -2.54 -0.96 -1.21
CA VAL A 60 -1.18 -1.48 -1.39
C VAL A 60 -1.27 -2.90 -1.90
N MET A 61 -0.65 -3.17 -3.04
CA MET A 61 -0.71 -4.48 -3.66
C MET A 61 0.57 -4.83 -4.41
N GLY A 62 0.90 -6.13 -4.42
CA GLY A 62 2.07 -6.62 -5.12
C GLY A 62 3.40 -6.23 -4.46
N GLY A 63 4.40 -5.95 -5.28
CA GLY A 63 5.78 -5.70 -4.85
C GLY A 63 6.56 -6.98 -4.60
N GLY A 64 7.87 -6.86 -4.36
CA GLY A 64 8.72 -7.96 -3.93
C GLY A 64 8.64 -8.16 -2.42
N LYS A 65 8.72 -9.40 -1.94
CA LYS A 65 9.00 -9.70 -0.53
C LYS A 65 10.44 -9.31 -0.17
N GLU A 66 10.84 -9.55 1.07
CA GLU A 66 12.18 -9.17 1.56
C GLU A 66 13.34 -9.74 0.74
N ASP A 67 13.17 -10.92 0.15
CA ASP A 67 14.16 -11.58 -0.72
C ASP A 67 14.22 -10.99 -2.13
N ARG A 68 13.29 -10.10 -2.50
CA ARG A 68 13.10 -9.50 -3.83
C ARG A 68 12.84 -10.46 -4.99
N HIS A 69 12.77 -11.75 -4.72
CA HIS A 69 12.53 -12.78 -5.73
C HIS A 69 11.07 -13.21 -5.72
N GLU A 70 10.49 -13.32 -4.53
CA GLU A 70 9.10 -13.71 -4.38
C GLU A 70 8.17 -12.49 -4.54
N PRO A 71 7.14 -12.56 -5.41
CA PRO A 71 6.12 -11.54 -5.45
C PRO A 71 5.24 -11.60 -4.20
N GLY A 72 4.92 -10.44 -3.65
CA GLY A 72 3.78 -10.28 -2.76
C GLY A 72 2.50 -10.45 -3.56
N LEU A 73 1.56 -11.23 -3.04
CA LEU A 73 0.27 -11.47 -3.69
C LEU A 73 -0.90 -10.83 -2.94
N GLU A 74 -0.61 -10.33 -1.75
CA GLU A 74 -1.53 -9.71 -0.84
C GLU A 74 -1.92 -8.32 -1.35
N HIS A 75 -3.14 -7.94 -1.02
CA HIS A 75 -3.69 -6.62 -1.23
C HIS A 75 -4.18 -6.16 0.14
N TRP A 76 -3.74 -4.98 0.56
CA TRP A 76 -4.20 -4.35 1.78
C TRP A 76 -4.73 -2.96 1.52
N SER A 77 -5.63 -2.50 2.38
CA SER A 77 -6.06 -1.12 2.39
C SER A 77 -6.06 -0.50 3.79
N LEU A 78 -5.90 0.81 3.87
CA LEU A 78 -6.00 1.58 5.09
C LEU A 78 -6.89 2.80 4.86
N ALA A 79 -7.96 2.96 5.65
CA ALA A 79 -8.77 4.17 5.59
C ALA A 79 -7.97 5.39 6.04
N VAL A 80 -8.03 6.46 5.23
CA VAL A 80 -7.38 7.73 5.55
C VAL A 80 -8.31 8.91 5.35
N LYS A 81 -8.12 9.93 6.19
CA LYS A 81 -8.76 11.24 6.05
C LYS A 81 -7.87 12.32 6.64
N ASP A 82 -7.70 13.42 5.92
CA ASP A 82 -6.90 14.58 6.35
C ASP A 82 -5.49 14.17 6.83
N GLY A 83 -4.84 13.30 6.06
CA GLY A 83 -3.51 12.77 6.36
C GLY A 83 -3.45 11.82 7.56
N LYS A 84 -4.58 11.37 8.12
CA LYS A 84 -4.60 10.48 9.28
C LYS A 84 -5.19 9.13 8.91
N ALA A 85 -4.62 8.07 9.49
CA ALA A 85 -5.26 6.76 9.49
C ALA A 85 -6.52 6.79 10.36
N LEU A 86 -7.61 6.20 9.86
CA LEU A 86 -8.85 6.01 10.62
C LEU A 86 -8.90 4.63 11.30
N GLU A 87 -7.90 3.79 11.02
CA GLU A 87 -7.75 2.42 11.49
C GLU A 87 -6.33 2.25 12.05
N ASN A 88 -6.17 1.39 13.05
CA ASN A 88 -4.85 1.12 13.64
C ASN A 88 -4.05 0.07 12.86
N GLU A 89 -4.68 -0.65 11.94
CA GLU A 89 -4.11 -1.75 11.20
C GLU A 89 -4.62 -1.76 9.75
N TRP A 90 -3.76 -2.21 8.84
CA TRP A 90 -4.13 -2.42 7.44
C TRP A 90 -5.08 -3.61 7.31
N GLN A 91 -6.16 -3.41 6.56
CA GLN A 91 -7.17 -4.42 6.32
C GLN A 91 -6.82 -5.27 5.10
N PRO A 92 -6.96 -6.60 5.15
CA PRO A 92 -6.80 -7.45 3.97
C PRO A 92 -7.95 -7.18 2.98
N GLU A 93 -7.59 -7.07 1.71
CA GLU A 93 -8.50 -6.90 0.58
C GLU A 93 -8.43 -8.11 -0.35
N ILE A 94 -9.38 -8.19 -1.29
CA ILE A 94 -9.38 -9.27 -2.28
C ILE A 94 -8.05 -9.24 -3.08
N PRO A 95 -7.28 -10.35 -3.09
CA PRO A 95 -6.05 -10.43 -3.87
C PRO A 95 -6.31 -10.32 -5.36
N TYR A 96 -5.37 -9.73 -6.11
CA TYR A 96 -5.49 -9.55 -7.56
C TYR A 96 -5.80 -10.85 -8.31
N HIS A 97 -5.19 -11.98 -7.92
CA HIS A 97 -5.42 -13.27 -8.55
C HIS A 97 -6.79 -13.89 -8.25
N ALA A 98 -7.44 -13.48 -7.15
CA ALA A 98 -8.81 -13.89 -6.84
C ALA A 98 -9.79 -13.15 -7.75
N CYS A 99 -9.53 -11.86 -8.03
CA CYS A 99 -10.32 -11.05 -8.94
C CYS A 99 -10.38 -11.66 -10.36
N LEU A 100 -9.25 -12.15 -10.89
CA LEU A 100 -9.21 -12.83 -12.20
C LEU A 100 -10.06 -14.12 -12.25
N LYS A 101 -10.20 -14.84 -11.14
CA LYS A 101 -11.10 -16.00 -11.08
C LYS A 101 -12.56 -15.56 -11.09
N PHE A 102 -12.91 -14.48 -10.40
CA PHE A 102 -14.28 -13.93 -10.41
C PHE A 102 -14.68 -13.35 -11.79
N TYR A 103 -13.77 -12.67 -12.49
CA TYR A 103 -14.03 -12.19 -13.84
C TYR A 103 -14.09 -13.31 -14.88
N ARG A 104 -13.29 -14.38 -14.74
CA ARG A 104 -13.42 -15.55 -15.62
C ARG A 104 -14.75 -16.28 -15.44
N VAL A 105 -15.29 -16.35 -14.23
CA VAL A 105 -16.63 -16.95 -13.98
C VAL A 105 -17.76 -16.07 -14.54
N LYS A 106 -17.58 -14.73 -14.58
CA LYS A 106 -18.54 -13.82 -15.22
C LYS A 106 -18.47 -13.80 -16.75
N CYS A 107 -17.35 -14.18 -17.37
CA CYS A 107 -17.22 -14.27 -18.84
C CYS A 107 -17.58 -15.65 -19.43
N THR A 108 -17.99 -16.65 -18.64
CA THR A 108 -18.48 -17.95 -19.13
C THR A 108 -19.99 -18.15 -18.96
N ILE A 109 -20.71 -17.09 -18.58
CA ILE A 109 -22.18 -17.03 -18.62
C ILE A 109 -22.54 -15.85 -19.53
N ASP A 110 -22.29 -16.03 -20.82
CA ASP A 110 -23.00 -15.42 -21.97
C ASP A 110 -22.65 -16.23 -23.22
#